data_AF-A0A842SHT1-F1
#
_entry.id   AF-A0A842SHT1-F1
#
_cell.length_a   1.000
_cell.length_b   1.000
_cell.length_c   1.000
_cell.angle_alpha   90.00
_cell.angle_beta   90.00
_cell.angle_gamma   90.00
#
_symmetry.space_group_name_H-M   'P 1'
#
loop_
_entity.id
_entity.type
_entity.pdbx_description
1 polymer ?
#
loop_
_entity_poly.entity_id
_entity_poly.type
_entity_poly.pdbx_seq_one_letter_code
_entity_poly.pdbx_strand_id
1 'polypeptide(L)'
;EGEVSYLDECEYILTGPMSRGAIRNLGLTAVISFGDNNHVIITPTLHQVLDDAIFPALGLDLDNLDIVAIKSRVHFRAYYNERAGSIVVVDAPGLGPADLSQHDYRNIPEGIYPLNDS
;
A
#
# COMPACT_ATOMS: atom_id res chain seq x y z
N GLU A 1 -18.66 -15.61 -2.94
CA GLU A 1 -17.54 -16.57 -2.85
C GLU A 1 -16.30 -15.90 -3.44
N GLY A 2 -15.10 -16.34 -3.05
CA GLY A 2 -13.85 -15.82 -3.60
C GLY A 2 -12.98 -16.95 -4.12
N GLU A 3 -12.18 -16.68 -5.14
CA GLU A 3 -11.29 -17.63 -5.80
C GLU A 3 -9.84 -17.13 -5.81
N VAL A 4 -8.89 -18.05 -5.87
CA VAL A 4 -7.48 -17.70 -6.06
C VAL A 4 -7.23 -17.54 -7.56
N SER A 5 -7.12 -16.30 -8.02
CA SER A 5 -6.91 -15.97 -9.44
C SER A 5 -5.44 -15.91 -9.84
N TYR A 6 -4.54 -15.82 -8.85
CA TYR A 6 -3.08 -15.86 -9.04
C TYR A 6 -2.45 -16.53 -7.82
N LEU A 7 -1.46 -17.41 -8.04
CA LEU A 7 -0.63 -18.00 -6.99
C LEU A 7 0.72 -18.42 -7.58
N ASP A 8 1.74 -17.58 -7.42
CA ASP A 8 3.10 -17.87 -7.88
C ASP A 8 4.13 -16.96 -7.19
N GLU A 9 5.41 -17.22 -7.41
CA GLU A 9 6.50 -16.28 -7.11
C GLU A 9 6.37 -15.04 -8.00
N CYS A 10 6.32 -13.85 -7.39
CA CYS A 10 6.16 -12.59 -8.12
C CYS A 10 7.38 -11.69 -7.98
N GLU A 11 7.91 -11.24 -9.12
CA GLU A 11 8.91 -10.18 -9.21
C GLU A 11 8.49 -9.16 -10.27
N TYR A 12 8.72 -7.87 -9.99
CA TYR A 12 8.43 -6.80 -10.94
C TYR A 12 9.45 -5.66 -10.82
N ILE A 13 9.49 -4.80 -11.84
CA ILE A 13 10.39 -3.65 -11.92
C ILE A 13 9.57 -2.38 -11.80
N LEU A 14 9.99 -1.48 -10.90
CA LEU A 14 9.35 -0.19 -10.74
C LEU A 14 9.52 0.70 -11.98
N THR A 15 8.43 1.28 -12.43
CA THR A 15 8.32 2.14 -13.62
C THR A 15 8.14 3.61 -13.25
N GLY A 16 7.61 3.89 -12.07
CA GLY A 16 7.31 5.22 -11.55
C GLY A 16 8.55 6.02 -11.15
N PRO A 17 8.37 7.28 -10.72
CA PRO A 17 9.46 8.20 -10.45
C PRO A 17 10.35 7.79 -9.26
N MET A 18 9.78 7.09 -8.27
CA MET A 18 10.54 6.62 -7.11
C MET A 18 11.09 5.23 -7.32
N SER A 19 12.39 5.07 -7.05
CA SER A 19 13.09 3.79 -7.18
C SER A 19 12.94 3.16 -8.57
N ARG A 20 12.78 3.97 -9.62
CA ARG A 20 12.63 3.51 -11.00
C ARG A 20 13.74 2.53 -11.37
N GLY A 21 13.37 1.42 -12.00
CA GLY A 21 14.29 0.36 -12.40
C GLY A 21 14.71 -0.58 -11.27
N ALA A 22 14.33 -0.31 -10.01
CA ALA A 22 14.58 -1.24 -8.93
C ALA A 22 13.66 -2.46 -9.04
N ILE A 23 14.25 -3.63 -8.79
CA ILE A 23 13.55 -4.90 -8.73
C ILE A 23 12.82 -5.01 -7.38
N ARG A 24 11.60 -5.52 -7.42
CA ARG A 24 10.77 -5.85 -6.26
C ARG A 24 10.43 -7.32 -6.33
N ASN A 25 11.04 -8.09 -5.44
CA ASN A 25 10.71 -9.49 -5.23
C ASN A 25 9.67 -9.57 -4.09
N LEU A 26 8.48 -10.06 -4.41
CA LEU A 26 7.39 -10.23 -3.45
C LEU A 26 7.38 -11.60 -2.78
N GLY A 27 8.13 -12.57 -3.31
CA GLY A 27 8.01 -13.98 -2.94
C GLY A 27 6.68 -14.60 -3.43
N LEU A 28 6.34 -15.77 -2.87
CA LEU A 28 5.08 -16.47 -3.12
C LEU A 28 3.86 -15.59 -2.81
N THR A 29 3.24 -15.06 -3.85
CA THR A 29 2.16 -14.08 -3.80
C THR A 29 0.85 -14.70 -4.28
N ALA A 30 -0.25 -14.35 -3.64
CA ALA A 30 -1.59 -14.77 -4.06
C ALA A 30 -2.48 -13.57 -4.36
N VAL A 31 -3.37 -13.72 -5.35
CA VAL A 31 -4.50 -12.80 -5.55
C VAL A 31 -5.79 -13.56 -5.30
N ILE A 32 -6.60 -13.05 -4.38
CA ILE A 32 -7.97 -13.53 -4.16
C ILE A 32 -8.93 -12.59 -4.89
N SER A 33 -9.66 -13.11 -5.86
CA SER A 33 -10.70 -12.41 -6.62
C SER A 33 -12.08 -12.76 -6.08
N PHE A 34 -12.97 -11.78 -5.98
CA PHE A 34 -14.31 -11.97 -5.43
C PHE A 34 -15.29 -10.89 -5.87
N GLY A 35 -16.58 -11.24 -5.85
CA GLY A 35 -17.66 -10.32 -6.23
C GLY A 35 -17.45 -9.72 -7.63
N ASP A 36 -17.83 -8.45 -7.77
CA ASP A 36 -17.67 -7.71 -9.03
C ASP A 36 -16.30 -7.03 -9.07
N ASN A 37 -15.32 -7.69 -9.71
CA ASN A 37 -13.98 -7.15 -10.00
C ASN A 37 -13.19 -6.66 -8.76
N ASN A 38 -13.37 -7.31 -7.60
CA ASN A 38 -12.60 -7.02 -6.40
C ASN A 38 -11.45 -8.01 -6.26
N HIS A 39 -10.29 -7.48 -5.85
CA HIS A 39 -9.07 -8.25 -5.70
C HIS A 39 -8.35 -7.90 -4.40
N VAL A 40 -7.80 -8.91 -3.73
CA VAL A 40 -6.89 -8.74 -2.59
C VAL A 40 -5.56 -9.41 -2.93
N ILE A 41 -4.50 -8.61 -2.95
CA ILE A 41 -3.12 -9.07 -3.13
C ILE A 41 -2.54 -9.42 -1.76
N ILE A 42 -2.04 -10.65 -1.63
CA ILE A 42 -1.47 -11.19 -0.40
C ILE A 42 -0.01 -11.52 -0.64
N THR A 43 0.88 -10.90 0.14
CA THR A 43 2.32 -11.12 0.09
C THR A 43 2.83 -11.68 1.42
N PRO A 44 3.91 -12.49 1.42
CA PRO A 44 4.49 -13.08 2.63
C PRO A 44 5.23 -12.03 3.48
N THR A 45 5.65 -10.92 2.88
CA THR A 45 6.36 -9.83 3.53
C THR A 45 5.73 -8.48 3.26
N LEU A 46 6.11 -7.47 4.05
CA LEU A 46 5.66 -6.09 3.85
C LEU A 46 6.28 -5.49 2.59
N HIS A 47 5.45 -4.93 1.71
CA HIS A 47 5.90 -4.23 0.52
C HIS A 47 5.26 -2.85 0.40
N GLN A 48 6.04 -1.90 -0.13
CA GLN A 48 5.54 -0.57 -0.48
C GLN A 48 5.11 -0.58 -1.96
N VAL A 49 3.85 -0.25 -2.20
CA VAL A 49 3.33 0.03 -3.54
C VAL A 49 3.71 1.46 -3.91
N LEU A 50 4.66 1.62 -4.83
CA LEU A 50 5.22 2.92 -5.22
C LEU A 50 4.69 3.42 -6.57
N ASP A 51 4.27 2.50 -7.44
CA ASP A 51 3.67 2.72 -8.74
C ASP A 51 2.68 1.58 -9.06
N ASP A 52 2.25 1.48 -10.30
CA ASP A 52 1.30 0.47 -10.78
C ASP A 52 1.95 -0.82 -11.28
N ALA A 53 3.28 -0.97 -11.23
CA ALA A 53 3.95 -2.11 -11.86
C ALA A 53 3.60 -3.47 -11.23
N ILE A 54 3.10 -3.47 -9.99
CA ILE A 54 2.59 -4.66 -9.31
C ILE A 54 1.31 -5.23 -9.95
N PHE A 55 0.43 -4.39 -10.51
CA PHE A 55 -0.84 -4.83 -11.06
C PHE A 55 -0.65 -5.75 -12.28
N PRO A 56 0.03 -5.34 -13.36
CA PRO A 56 0.22 -6.20 -14.53
C PRO A 56 1.09 -7.41 -14.21
N ALA A 57 2.01 -7.33 -13.23
CA ALA A 57 2.79 -8.48 -12.78
C ALA A 57 1.92 -9.60 -12.17
N LEU A 58 0.74 -9.24 -11.64
CA LEU A 58 -0.24 -10.15 -11.07
C LEU A 58 -1.44 -10.41 -12.00
N GLY A 59 -1.35 -10.00 -13.27
CA GLY A 59 -2.43 -10.13 -14.24
C GLY A 59 -3.62 -9.19 -14.01
N LEU A 60 -3.44 -8.12 -13.23
CA LEU A 60 -4.43 -7.09 -12.99
C LEU A 60 -4.16 -5.86 -13.88
N ASP A 61 -5.22 -5.16 -14.26
CA ASP A 61 -5.13 -3.91 -15.02
C ASP A 61 -5.69 -2.77 -14.16
N LEU A 62 -4.83 -1.81 -13.81
CA LEU A 62 -5.19 -0.68 -12.98
C LEU A 62 -6.31 0.16 -13.60
N ASP A 63 -6.34 0.29 -14.93
CA ASP A 63 -7.33 1.12 -15.63
C ASP A 63 -8.74 0.47 -15.61
N ASN A 64 -8.84 -0.82 -15.25
CA ASN A 64 -10.10 -1.52 -15.06
C ASN A 64 -10.59 -1.54 -13.60
N LEU A 65 -9.88 -0.89 -12.67
CA LEU A 65 -10.25 -0.82 -11.25
C LEU A 65 -10.84 0.55 -10.92
N ASP A 66 -12.03 0.57 -10.31
CA ASP A 66 -12.67 1.82 -9.88
C ASP A 66 -11.93 2.48 -8.70
N ILE A 67 -11.40 1.66 -7.78
CA ILE A 67 -10.75 2.09 -6.54
C ILE A 67 -9.56 1.17 -6.24
N VAL A 68 -8.45 1.79 -5.81
CA VAL A 68 -7.29 1.07 -5.27
C VAL A 68 -6.97 1.56 -3.86
N ALA A 69 -6.95 0.64 -2.91
CA ALA A 69 -6.55 0.91 -1.53
C ALA A 69 -5.05 0.64 -1.34
N ILE A 70 -4.26 1.69 -1.07
CA ILE A 70 -2.82 1.59 -0.81
C ILE A 70 -2.54 1.97 0.64
N LYS A 71 -1.94 1.06 1.42
CA LYS A 71 -1.48 1.33 2.78
C LYS A 71 -0.17 2.14 2.75
N SER A 72 -0.28 3.45 2.51
CA SER A 72 0.87 4.37 2.51
C SER A 72 0.45 5.77 2.96
N ARG A 73 1.42 6.55 3.48
CA ARG A 73 1.19 7.95 3.87
C ARG A 73 1.53 8.93 2.73
N VAL A 74 2.71 8.74 2.14
CA VAL A 74 3.33 9.75 1.25
C VAL A 74 3.84 9.15 -0.04
N HIS A 75 4.57 8.03 0.02
CA HIS A 75 5.33 7.54 -1.13
C HIS A 75 4.45 7.25 -2.36
N PHE A 76 3.32 6.57 -2.23
CA PHE A 76 2.45 6.31 -3.40
C PHE A 76 2.11 7.58 -4.23
N ARG A 77 2.04 8.76 -3.59
CA ARG A 77 1.66 10.02 -4.25
C ARG A 77 2.54 10.40 -5.42
N ALA A 78 3.83 10.04 -5.42
CA ALA A 78 4.71 10.43 -6.52
C ALA A 78 4.27 9.82 -7.87
N TYR A 79 3.64 8.64 -7.85
CA TYR A 79 3.04 8.04 -9.04
C TYR A 79 1.56 8.39 -9.17
N TYR A 80 0.79 8.16 -8.11
CA TYR A 80 -0.68 8.18 -8.19
C TYR A 80 -1.28 9.59 -8.24
N ASN A 81 -0.57 10.66 -7.85
CA ASN A 81 -1.10 12.03 -7.99
C ASN A 81 -1.40 12.40 -9.45
N GLU A 82 -0.64 11.87 -10.40
CA GLU A 82 -0.81 12.16 -11.84
C GLU A 82 -1.68 11.13 -12.57
N ARG A 83 -1.97 9.99 -11.92
CA ARG A 83 -2.63 8.83 -12.52
C ARG A 83 -4.03 8.57 -11.97
N ALA A 84 -4.27 8.88 -10.71
CA ALA A 84 -5.60 8.74 -10.10
C ALA A 84 -6.47 9.96 -10.39
N GLY A 85 -7.77 9.73 -10.63
CA GLY A 85 -8.74 10.82 -10.76
C GLY A 85 -8.95 11.60 -9.46
N SER A 86 -8.78 10.95 -8.31
CA SER A 86 -8.82 11.57 -6.98
C SER A 86 -8.09 10.68 -5.95
N ILE A 87 -7.59 11.28 -4.88
CA ILE A 87 -6.99 10.57 -3.74
C ILE A 87 -7.80 10.89 -2.49
N VAL A 88 -8.46 9.87 -1.94
CA VAL A 88 -9.17 9.96 -0.67
C VAL A 88 -8.28 9.41 0.44
N VAL A 89 -7.92 10.27 1.40
CA VAL A 89 -7.13 9.85 2.57
C VAL A 89 -8.07 9.27 3.61
N VAL A 90 -7.76 8.05 4.07
CA VAL A 90 -8.54 7.35 5.10
C VAL A 90 -7.65 7.13 6.32
N ASP A 91 -8.09 7.61 7.47
CA ASP A 91 -7.48 7.27 8.76
C ASP A 91 -8.02 5.92 9.23
N ALA A 92 -7.40 4.84 8.74
CA ALA A 92 -7.78 3.49 9.08
C ALA A 92 -7.14 3.07 10.42
N PRO A 93 -7.88 2.38 11.32
CA PRO A 93 -7.34 1.84 12.56
C PRO A 93 -6.10 0.98 12.31
N GLY A 94 -5.09 1.08 13.17
CA GLY A 94 -3.89 0.23 13.09
C GLY A 94 -2.70 0.78 13.85
N LEU A 95 -1.53 0.16 13.63
CA LEU A 95 -0.29 0.45 14.35
C LEU A 95 0.38 1.79 14.01
N GLY A 96 -0.17 2.53 13.05
CA GLY A 96 0.41 3.80 12.60
C GLY A 96 -0.64 4.91 12.53
N PRO A 97 -1.30 5.25 13.65
CA PRO A 97 -2.21 6.39 13.71
C PRO A 97 -1.48 7.68 13.35
N ALA A 98 -2.21 8.64 12.78
CA ALA A 98 -1.68 9.98 12.53
C ALA A 98 -1.57 10.77 13.84
N ASP A 99 -2.54 10.59 14.73
CA ASP A 99 -2.53 11.15 16.08
C ASP A 99 -1.67 10.29 17.00
N LEU A 100 -0.51 10.84 17.37
CA LEU A 100 0.45 10.15 18.22
C LEU A 100 -0.07 9.97 19.65
N SER A 101 -1.01 10.81 20.12
CA SER A 101 -1.55 10.71 21.48
C SER A 101 -2.32 9.41 21.74
N GLN A 102 -2.64 8.66 20.68
CA GLN A 102 -3.30 7.35 20.77
C GLN A 102 -2.38 6.24 21.29
N HIS A 103 -1.07 6.48 21.41
CA HIS A 103 -0.11 5.50 21.93
C HIS A 103 0.23 5.72 23.41
N ASP A 104 0.40 4.62 24.14
CA ASP A 104 0.90 4.61 25.53
C ASP A 104 2.44 4.68 25.56
N TYR A 105 2.99 5.90 25.48
CA TYR A 105 4.43 6.13 25.53
C TYR A 105 4.97 6.06 26.95
N ARG A 106 5.99 5.22 27.18
CA ARG A 106 6.58 5.00 28.52
C ARG A 106 7.95 5.63 28.75
N ASN A 107 8.67 5.97 27.68
CA ASN A 107 10.07 6.41 27.73
C ASN A 107 10.32 7.66 26.86
N ILE A 108 9.28 8.47 26.60
CA ILE A 108 9.46 9.70 25.81
C ILE A 108 10.08 10.81 26.67
N PRO A 109 10.95 11.66 26.10
CA PRO A 109 11.45 12.86 26.79
C PRO A 109 10.33 13.82 27.19
N GLU A 110 10.57 14.69 28.17
CA GLU A 110 9.68 15.82 28.49
C GLU A 110 9.74 16.91 27.42
N GLY A 111 8.66 17.71 27.31
CA GLY A 111 8.58 18.85 26.38
C GLY A 111 8.37 18.47 24.92
N ILE A 112 7.83 17.28 24.64
CA ILE A 112 7.55 16.80 23.29
C ILE A 112 6.09 17.10 22.92
N TYR A 113 5.88 18.16 22.14
CA TYR A 113 4.60 18.43 21.49
C TYR A 113 4.23 17.29 20.52
N PRO A 114 2.98 16.77 20.50
CA PRO A 114 1.82 17.12 21.33
C PRO A 114 1.60 16.18 22.54
N LEU A 115 2.62 15.41 22.94
CA LEU A 115 2.50 14.30 23.88
C LEU A 115 2.66 14.74 25.35
N ASN A 116 3.55 15.70 25.61
CA ASN A 116 3.81 16.24 26.94
C ASN A 116 4.45 17.64 26.88
N ASP A 117 3.65 18.64 26.50
CA ASP A 117 4.02 20.05 26.65
C ASP A 117 3.92 20.45 28.13
N SER A 118 5.01 20.30 28.87
CA SER A 118 5.18 20.79 30.24
C SER A 118 6.55 21.43 30.38
#